data_AF-A0A954NSQ7-F1
#
_entry.id   AF-A0A954NSQ7-F1
#
_cell.length_a   1.000
_cell.length_b   1.000
_cell.length_c   1.000
_cell.angle_alpha   90.00
_cell.angle_beta   90.00
_cell.angle_gamma   90.00
#
_symmetry.space_group_name_H-M   'P 1'
#
loop_
_entity.id
_entity.type
_entity.pdbx_description
1 polymer ?
#
loop_
_entity_poly.entity_id
_entity_poly.type
_entity_poly.pdbx_seq_one_letter_code
_entity_poly.pdbx_strand_id
1 'polypeptide(L)'
;MTATNAVNRYQIDQLTTVPSPALVVFHDLVEHNIQVMLDIAGSADRLRPHCKTHKMPAVTRMQLEKGIARHKCATFAEAEMLAEA
;
A
#
# COMPACT_ATOMS: atom_id res chain seq x y z
N MET A 1 -2.21 17.14 -32.23
CA MET A 1 -2.20 15.72 -31.82
C MET A 1 -0.97 15.49 -30.97
N THR A 2 -1.01 15.84 -29.70
CA THR A 2 0.06 15.52 -28.76
C THR A 2 -0.23 14.15 -28.19
N ALA A 3 0.55 13.15 -28.60
CA ALA A 3 0.53 11.83 -28.01
C ALA A 3 0.86 11.99 -26.51
N THR A 4 -0.11 11.71 -25.66
CA THR A 4 0.11 11.58 -24.22
C THR A 4 1.07 10.41 -24.03
N ASN A 5 2.35 10.69 -23.78
CA ASN A 5 3.31 9.67 -23.36
C ASN A 5 2.77 9.05 -22.07
N ALA A 6 2.18 7.87 -22.17
CA ALA A 6 1.75 7.11 -21.00
C ALA A 6 3.01 6.70 -20.24
N VAL A 7 3.26 7.36 -19.11
CA VAL A 7 4.34 6.97 -18.21
C VAL A 7 4.09 5.53 -17.76
N ASN A 8 5.05 4.64 -18.03
CA ASN A 8 4.95 3.25 -17.59
C ASN A 8 5.02 3.20 -16.07
N ARG A 9 3.90 2.85 -15.42
CA ARG A 9 3.75 2.79 -13.96
C ARG A 9 4.49 1.62 -13.29
N TYR A 10 5.04 0.70 -14.08
CA TYR A 10 5.70 -0.53 -13.62
C TYR A 10 7.17 -0.59 -14.07
N GLN A 11 7.87 0.55 -14.01
CA GLN A 11 9.29 0.63 -14.36
C GLN A 11 10.16 0.35 -13.13
N ILE A 12 11.15 -0.53 -13.29
CA ILE A 12 12.17 -0.84 -12.29
C ILE A 12 13.52 -0.54 -12.92
N ASP A 13 14.24 0.42 -12.38
CA ASP A 13 15.59 0.72 -12.83
C ASP A 13 16.53 -0.43 -12.45
N GLN A 14 17.45 -0.78 -13.36
CA GLN A 14 18.42 -1.86 -13.14
C GLN A 14 17.75 -3.21 -12.79
N LEU A 15 16.63 -3.58 -13.44
CA LEU A 15 15.87 -4.80 -13.18
C LEU A 15 16.73 -6.08 -13.04
N THR A 16 17.81 -6.19 -13.83
CA THR A 16 18.73 -7.33 -13.81
C THR A 16 19.48 -7.50 -12.48
N THR A 17 19.51 -6.48 -11.63
CA THR A 17 20.12 -6.52 -10.29
C THR A 17 19.20 -7.11 -9.24
N VAL A 18 17.89 -7.24 -9.52
CA VAL A 18 16.91 -7.83 -8.61
C VAL A 18 16.91 -9.35 -8.78
N PRO A 19 17.37 -10.13 -7.79
CA PRO A 19 17.40 -11.58 -7.91
C PRO A 19 15.98 -12.15 -7.95
N SER A 20 15.75 -13.14 -8.82
CA SER A 20 14.46 -13.83 -8.92
C SER A 20 14.44 -15.12 -8.07
N PRO A 21 13.30 -15.47 -7.43
CA PRO A 21 12.02 -14.75 -7.43
C PRO A 21 12.02 -13.58 -6.43
N ALA A 22 11.44 -12.45 -6.83
CA ALA A 22 11.20 -11.30 -5.97
C ALA A 22 9.75 -10.84 -6.04
N LEU A 23 9.16 -10.52 -4.88
CA LEU A 23 7.90 -9.79 -4.80
C LEU A 23 8.20 -8.30 -4.85
N VAL A 24 7.77 -7.62 -5.91
CA VAL A 24 7.98 -6.18 -6.09
C VAL A 24 6.69 -5.42 -5.76
N VAL A 25 6.83 -4.38 -4.95
CA VAL A 25 5.75 -3.45 -4.59
C VAL A 25 6.19 -2.05 -4.96
N PHE A 26 5.40 -1.39 -5.81
CA PHE A 26 5.65 -0.01 -6.24
C PHE A 26 5.04 0.95 -5.21
N HIS A 27 5.89 1.64 -4.46
CA HIS A 27 5.49 2.53 -3.37
C HIS A 27 4.42 3.54 -3.79
N ASP A 28 4.65 4.28 -4.88
CA ASP A 28 3.75 5.33 -5.36
C ASP A 28 2.38 4.78 -5.79
N LEU A 29 2.33 3.52 -6.25
CA LEU A 29 1.07 2.86 -6.58
C LEU A 29 0.30 2.45 -5.31
N VAL A 30 1.00 2.03 -4.26
CA VAL A 30 0.36 1.75 -2.96
C VAL A 30 -0.19 3.04 -2.37
N GLU A 31 0.59 4.13 -2.37
CA GLU A 31 0.12 5.43 -1.89
C GLU A 31 -1.10 5.91 -2.68
N HIS A 32 -1.04 5.85 -4.01
CA HIS A 32 -2.17 6.19 -4.87
C HIS A 32 -3.41 5.35 -4.54
N ASN A 33 -3.26 4.03 -4.35
CA ASN A 33 -4.37 3.15 -4.00
C ASN A 33 -4.96 3.48 -2.63
N ILE A 34 -4.14 3.86 -1.64
CA ILE A 34 -4.62 4.33 -0.33
C ILE A 34 -5.44 5.60 -0.50
N GLN A 35 -4.97 6.56 -1.31
CA GLN A 35 -5.72 7.79 -1.59
C GLN A 35 -7.06 7.50 -2.27
N VAL A 36 -7.08 6.63 -3.27
CA VAL A 36 -8.33 6.23 -3.96
C VAL A 36 -9.32 5.59 -2.98
N MET A 37 -8.85 4.74 -2.06
CA MET A 37 -9.73 4.18 -1.00
C MET A 37 -10.30 5.28 -0.10
N LEU A 38 -9.51 6.29 0.25
CA LEU A 38 -9.96 7.43 1.06
C LEU A 38 -11.01 8.26 0.33
N ASP A 39 -10.79 8.54 -0.95
CA ASP A 39 -11.73 9.31 -1.79
C ASP A 39 -13.07 8.58 -1.88
N ILE A 40 -13.05 7.26 -2.07
CA ILE A 40 -14.26 6.42 -2.10
C ILE A 40 -14.98 6.44 -0.74
N ALA A 41 -14.23 6.34 0.37
CA ALA A 41 -14.82 6.33 1.72
C ALA A 41 -15.21 7.73 2.23
N GLY A 42 -14.68 8.80 1.63
CA GLY A 42 -14.88 10.20 2.01
C GLY A 42 -14.18 10.63 3.30
N SER A 43 -13.65 9.71 4.11
CA SER A 43 -12.85 10.01 5.31
C SER A 43 -12.12 8.76 5.82
N ALA A 44 -11.00 8.97 6.52
CA ALA A 44 -10.22 7.89 7.11
C ALA A 44 -10.97 7.11 8.21
N ASP A 45 -11.82 7.78 9.00
CA ASP A 45 -12.58 7.15 10.09
C ASP A 45 -13.60 6.10 9.61
N ARG A 46 -14.01 6.19 8.34
CA ARG A 46 -14.93 5.25 7.69
C ARG A 46 -14.20 4.05 7.08
N LEU A 47 -12.87 4.09 7.00
CA LEU A 47 -12.07 2.99 6.49
C LEU A 47 -11.63 2.05 7.61
N ARG A 48 -11.66 0.75 7.28
CA ARG A 48 -11.06 -0.29 8.11
C ARG A 48 -10.37 -1.35 7.24
N PRO A 49 -9.26 -0.99 6.57
CA PRO A 49 -8.52 -1.90 5.70
C PRO A 49 -8.08 -3.15 6.44
N HIS A 50 -7.89 -4.23 5.69
CA HIS A 50 -7.51 -5.51 6.25
C HIS A 50 -6.04 -5.79 5.91
N CYS A 51 -5.20 -6.00 6.93
CA CYS A 51 -3.76 -6.17 6.74
C CYS A 51 -3.36 -7.53 6.14
N LYS A 52 -4.29 -8.50 6.06
CA LYS A 52 -4.01 -9.87 5.58
C LYS A 52 -3.41 -9.90 4.17
N THR A 53 -3.66 -8.86 3.37
CA THR A 53 -3.16 -8.75 1.99
C THR A 53 -1.66 -8.49 1.96
N HIS A 54 -1.16 -7.57 2.79
CA HIS A 54 0.24 -7.16 2.76
C HIS A 54 1.06 -7.77 3.88
N LYS A 55 0.51 -7.90 5.10
CA LYS A 55 1.23 -8.37 6.30
C LYS A 55 2.59 -7.67 6.49
N MET A 56 2.61 -6.37 6.21
CA MET A 56 3.80 -5.52 6.18
C MET A 56 3.58 -4.27 7.03
N PRO A 57 4.39 -4.01 8.08
CA PRO A 57 4.32 -2.78 8.88
C PRO A 57 4.50 -1.51 8.04
N ALA A 58 5.34 -1.55 7.01
CA ALA A 58 5.59 -0.39 6.15
C ALA A 58 4.32 0.13 5.48
N VAL A 59 3.47 -0.77 4.96
CA VAL A 59 2.19 -0.39 4.34
C VAL A 59 1.18 0.09 5.38
N THR A 60 1.21 -0.48 6.60
CA THR A 60 0.40 0.02 7.72
C THR A 60 0.77 1.46 8.07
N ARG A 61 2.07 1.78 8.15
CA ARG A 61 2.55 3.14 8.41
C ARG A 61 2.09 4.14 7.36
N MET A 62 2.16 3.77 6.08
CA MET A 62 1.60 4.61 5.01
C MET A 62 0.10 4.89 5.19
N GLN A 63 -0.68 3.90 5.68
CA GLN A 63 -2.11 4.08 5.98
C GLN A 63 -2.32 5.00 7.21
N LEU A 64 -1.52 4.82 8.26
CA LEU A 64 -1.53 5.65 9.47
C LEU A 64 -1.18 7.11 9.17
N GLU A 65 -0.18 7.37 8.31
CA GLU A 65 0.21 8.71 7.86
C GLU A 65 -0.93 9.43 7.10
N LYS A 66 -1.83 8.67 6.46
CA LYS A 66 -3.05 9.20 5.84
C LYS A 66 -4.25 9.27 6.81
N GLY A 67 -4.02 9.05 8.10
CA GLY A 67 -5.03 9.14 9.16
C GLY A 67 -5.88 7.89 9.36
N ILE A 68 -5.59 6.77 8.67
CA ILE A 68 -6.35 5.53 8.82
C ILE A 68 -5.85 4.79 10.05
N ALA A 69 -6.51 4.95 11.19
CA ALA A 69 -6.09 4.31 12.45
C ALA A 69 -6.78 2.96 12.73
N ARG A 70 -7.80 2.58 11.95
CA ARG A 70 -8.64 1.39 12.23
C ARG A 70 -8.31 0.29 11.24
N HIS A 71 -7.97 -0.90 11.72
CA HIS A 71 -7.55 -2.02 10.87
C HIS A 71 -8.27 -3.33 11.22
N LYS A 72 -8.33 -4.25 10.26
CA LYS A 72 -8.73 -5.65 10.47
C LYS A 72 -7.52 -6.57 10.31
N CYS A 73 -7.45 -7.60 11.14
CA CYS A 73 -6.46 -8.68 11.09
C CYS A 73 -7.19 -10.02 11.15
N ALA A 74 -6.51 -11.08 10.69
CA ALA A 74 -7.00 -12.45 10.69
C ALA A 74 -6.32 -13.34 11.75
N THR A 75 -5.19 -12.90 12.32
CA THR A 75 -4.43 -13.65 13.33
C THR A 75 -3.89 -12.72 14.42
N PHE A 76 -3.45 -13.29 15.56
CA PHE A 76 -2.80 -12.51 16.62
C PHE A 76 -1.48 -11.90 16.17
N ALA A 77 -0.65 -12.63 15.43
CA ALA A 77 0.60 -12.07 14.87
C ALA A 77 0.35 -10.87 13.95
N GLU A 78 -0.73 -10.88 13.17
CA GLU A 78 -1.13 -9.72 12.37
C GLU A 78 -1.61 -8.55 13.25
N ALA A 79 -2.31 -8.83 14.36
CA ALA A 79 -2.73 -7.82 15.31
C ALA A 79 -1.53 -7.18 16.05
N GLU A 80 -0.55 -7.98 16.46
CA GLU A 80 0.70 -7.52 17.07
C GLU A 80 1.48 -6.61 16.12
N MET A 81 1.66 -7.05 14.87
CA MET A 81 2.28 -6.23 13.81
C MET A 81 1.57 -4.89 13.61
N LEU A 82 0.23 -4.86 13.68
CA LEU A 82 -0.54 -3.63 13.58
C LEU A 82 -0.38 -2.72 14.80
N ALA A 83 -0.19 -3.28 15.99
CA ALA A 83 -0.03 -2.53 17.23
C ALA A 83 1.36 -1.88 17.36
N GLU A 84 2.38 -2.48 16.74
CA GLU A 84 3.77 -1.97 16.73
C GLU A 84 4.09 -1.01 15.58
N ALA A 85 3.22 -0.95 14.57
CA ALA A 85 3.45 -0.18 13.34
C ALA A 85 3.39 1.33 13.59
#